data_AF-A0A2D9Z9Z1-F1
#
_entry.id   AF-A0A2D9Z9Z1-F1
#
_cell.length_a   1.000
_cell.length_b   1.000
_cell.length_c   1.000
_cell.angle_alpha   90.00
_cell.angle_beta   90.00
_cell.angle_gamma   90.00
#
_symmetry.space_group_name_H-M   'P 1'
#
loop_
_entity.id
_entity.type
_entity.pdbx_description
1 polymer ?
#
loop_
_entity_poly.entity_id
_entity_poly.type
_entity_poly.pdbx_seq_one_letter_code
_entity_poly.pdbx_strand_id
1 'polypeptide(L)'
;MTYSTEQYAPLSLDRPDPFNHIATEEQLTDPIQGRQGCHMAAAEWRFLGWMEREGFEYDYYSETQLHFDVVPLDEYDVLVISVHPEYWSVKMVEQLKKWVHEDGGKLIYLGGNGLDCEAEFLDDHRIIYQNTKWSHTGQNYAESGEPQESRMHRRHESQAGLLGQVFTWPGAMTAAPYEVINPSHWCFSDTGLGRGDLFGTESLHQRVPGGASGHETDKISEYSPANTELLAKGLNPDDGGAHVIYYQTESGGEVFSVGSICWNASIVVDENVSRITANVLKRFSI
;
A
#
# COMPACT_ATOMS: atom_id res chain seq x y z
N MET A 1 4.66 11.99 17.24
CA MET A 1 3.42 12.71 16.94
C MET A 1 2.53 12.70 18.17
N THR A 2 1.75 13.76 18.38
CA THR A 2 0.81 13.87 19.50
C THR A 2 -0.42 12.99 19.22
N TYR A 3 -0.39 11.75 19.69
CA TYR A 3 -1.52 10.80 19.61
C TYR A 3 -2.59 11.04 20.69
N SER A 4 -2.67 12.26 21.24
CA SER A 4 -3.45 12.57 22.44
C SER A 4 -4.16 13.92 22.38
N THR A 5 -4.38 14.47 21.18
CA THR A 5 -5.17 15.69 20.96
C THR A 5 -6.31 15.39 20.00
N GLU A 6 -7.43 16.09 20.16
CA GLU A 6 -8.58 16.01 19.25
C GLU A 6 -8.54 17.13 18.21
N GLN A 7 -7.67 18.13 18.40
CA GLN A 7 -7.46 19.23 17.46
C GLN A 7 -6.02 19.19 16.94
N TYR A 8 -5.89 19.30 15.62
CA TYR A 8 -4.63 19.25 14.90
C TYR A 8 -4.44 20.55 14.13
N ALA A 9 -3.25 21.14 14.23
CA ALA A 9 -2.92 22.34 13.48
C ALA A 9 -2.72 22.00 11.99
N PRO A 10 -3.17 22.85 11.06
CA PRO A 10 -2.86 22.68 9.64
C PRO A 10 -1.36 22.71 9.38
N LEU A 11 -0.88 21.83 8.52
CA LEU A 11 0.48 21.82 7.98
C LEU A 11 0.46 22.37 6.55
N SER A 12 1.46 23.19 6.22
CA SER A 12 1.69 23.65 4.84
C SER A 12 2.39 22.56 4.04
N LEU A 13 1.95 22.33 2.80
CA LEU A 13 2.68 21.60 1.76
C LEU A 13 3.72 22.50 1.08
N ASP A 14 3.50 23.82 1.07
CA ASP A 14 4.48 24.80 0.61
C ASP A 14 5.50 25.08 1.74
N ARG A 15 6.41 24.12 1.93
CA ARG A 15 7.55 24.21 2.87
C ARG A 15 8.68 23.29 2.42
N PRO A 16 9.93 23.53 2.87
CA PRO A 16 11.01 22.57 2.64
C PRO A 16 10.68 21.20 3.22
N ASP A 17 10.73 20.17 2.39
CA ASP A 17 10.63 18.77 2.80
C ASP A 17 11.94 18.03 2.51
N PRO A 18 12.92 18.07 3.43
CA PRO A 18 14.23 17.48 3.21
C PRO A 18 14.21 15.95 3.17
N PHE A 19 13.07 15.32 3.49
CA PHE A 19 12.94 13.87 3.49
C PHE A 19 12.52 13.30 2.14
N ASN A 20 11.97 14.13 1.26
CA ASN A 20 11.67 13.80 -0.13
C ASN A 20 12.82 14.26 -1.05
N HIS A 21 14.03 13.80 -0.75
CA HIS A 21 15.24 14.07 -1.51
C HIS A 21 15.95 12.77 -1.86
N ILE A 22 16.30 12.61 -3.14
CA ILE A 22 17.09 11.51 -3.69
C ILE A 22 18.38 12.12 -4.24
N ALA A 23 19.53 11.54 -3.89
CA ALA A 23 20.81 12.06 -4.36
C ALA A 23 20.95 11.85 -5.88
N THR A 24 21.59 12.78 -6.58
CA THR A 24 21.68 12.72 -8.07
C THR A 24 22.51 11.51 -8.55
N GLU A 25 23.43 11.05 -7.72
CA GLU A 25 24.27 9.88 -7.96
C GLU A 25 23.62 8.53 -7.56
N GLU A 26 22.51 8.57 -6.81
CA GLU A 26 21.83 7.37 -6.33
C GLU A 26 21.30 6.56 -7.52
N GLN A 27 21.56 5.25 -7.51
CA GLN A 27 21.09 4.31 -8.52
C GLN A 27 19.85 3.56 -8.03
N LEU A 28 19.03 3.06 -8.96
CA LEU A 28 17.83 2.29 -8.62
C LEU A 28 18.13 1.09 -7.71
N THR A 29 19.27 0.45 -7.91
CA THR A 29 19.72 -0.73 -7.15
C THR A 29 20.53 -0.39 -5.90
N ASP A 30 20.69 0.90 -5.57
CA ASP A 30 21.40 1.28 -4.35
C ASP A 30 20.52 1.03 -3.11
N PRO A 31 21.13 0.60 -1.98
CA PRO A 31 20.39 0.42 -0.73
C PRO A 31 19.71 1.70 -0.24
N ILE A 32 18.50 1.57 0.27
CA ILE A 32 17.70 2.68 0.79
C ILE A 32 17.96 2.82 2.28
N GLN A 33 18.42 4.00 2.69
CA GLN A 33 18.80 4.30 4.07
C GLN A 33 17.73 5.08 4.84
N GLY A 34 17.81 4.96 6.16
CA GLY A 34 17.06 5.81 7.09
C GLY A 34 15.56 5.47 7.17
N ARG A 35 14.88 6.14 8.11
CA ARG A 35 13.44 5.94 8.30
C ARG A 35 12.65 6.40 7.09
N GLN A 36 12.89 7.64 6.68
CA GLN A 36 12.10 8.35 5.69
C GLN A 36 12.32 7.83 4.27
N GLY A 37 13.57 7.59 3.87
CA GLY A 37 13.87 7.05 2.54
C GLY A 37 13.19 5.70 2.28
N CYS A 38 13.15 4.83 3.29
CA CYS A 38 12.63 3.46 3.15
C CYS A 38 11.10 3.34 2.98
N HIS A 39 10.34 4.45 2.93
CA HIS A 39 8.88 4.41 2.70
C HIS A 39 8.30 5.63 1.98
N MET A 40 9.12 6.61 1.60
CA MET A 40 8.69 7.81 0.85
C MET A 40 9.40 7.87 -0.51
N ALA A 41 9.75 9.07 -1.01
CA ALA A 41 10.25 9.29 -2.36
C ALA A 41 11.34 8.31 -2.82
N ALA A 42 12.33 8.00 -1.97
CA ALA A 42 13.41 7.10 -2.37
C ALA A 42 12.89 5.67 -2.66
N ALA A 43 11.94 5.15 -1.87
CA ALA A 43 11.33 3.84 -2.10
C ALA A 43 10.36 3.86 -3.29
N GLU A 44 9.56 4.92 -3.43
CA GLU A 44 8.63 5.09 -4.54
C GLU A 44 9.35 5.21 -5.89
N TRP A 45 10.46 5.93 -5.92
CA TRP A 45 11.28 6.07 -7.12
C TRP A 45 11.82 4.74 -7.66
N ARG A 46 12.01 3.72 -6.81
CA ARG A 46 12.37 2.36 -7.28
C ARG A 46 11.26 1.73 -8.10
N PHE A 47 10.01 1.96 -7.74
CA PHE A 47 8.86 1.49 -8.50
C PHE A 47 8.77 2.22 -9.85
N LEU A 48 8.90 3.56 -9.87
CA LEU A 48 8.87 4.34 -11.10
C LEU A 48 10.00 3.94 -12.07
N GLY A 49 11.24 3.82 -11.57
CA GLY A 49 12.37 3.37 -12.38
C GLY A 49 12.23 1.92 -12.86
N TRP A 50 11.54 1.07 -12.09
CA TRP A 50 11.17 -0.28 -12.54
C TRP A 50 10.12 -0.24 -13.65
N MET A 51 9.08 0.59 -13.54
CA MET A 51 8.05 0.77 -14.58
C MET A 51 8.70 1.17 -15.91
N GLU A 52 9.60 2.16 -15.89
CA GLU A 52 10.34 2.61 -17.06
C GLU A 52 11.24 1.51 -17.64
N ARG A 53 11.96 0.76 -16.78
CA ARG A 53 12.83 -0.35 -17.20
C ARG A 53 12.05 -1.48 -17.89
N GLU A 54 10.87 -1.82 -17.38
CA GLU A 54 10.02 -2.86 -17.95
C GLU A 54 9.14 -2.37 -19.12
N GLY A 55 9.14 -1.05 -19.40
CA GLY A 55 8.46 -0.45 -20.54
C GLY A 55 6.95 -0.23 -20.33
N PHE A 56 6.51 -0.02 -19.09
CA PHE A 56 5.13 0.38 -18.80
C PHE A 56 4.98 1.90 -18.93
N GLU A 57 4.02 2.33 -19.73
CA GLU A 57 3.60 3.74 -19.76
C GLU A 57 2.71 4.04 -18.57
N TYR A 58 2.88 5.22 -17.97
CA TYR A 58 2.08 5.67 -16.84
C TYR A 58 2.03 7.19 -16.80
N ASP A 59 0.96 7.71 -16.22
CA ASP A 59 0.91 9.08 -15.71
C ASP A 59 1.09 9.06 -14.19
N TYR A 60 1.61 10.16 -13.64
CA TYR A 60 1.91 10.28 -12.22
C TYR A 60 1.15 11.45 -11.61
N TYR A 61 0.28 11.16 -10.64
CA TYR A 61 -0.54 12.14 -9.94
C TYR A 61 -0.29 12.08 -8.44
N SER A 62 -0.34 13.24 -7.80
CA SER A 62 -0.33 13.32 -6.33
C SER A 62 -1.72 13.06 -5.73
N GLU A 63 -1.79 12.66 -4.47
CA GLU A 63 -3.08 12.55 -3.77
C GLU A 63 -3.80 13.90 -3.69
N THR A 64 -3.07 15.02 -3.65
CA THR A 64 -3.67 16.36 -3.74
C THR A 64 -4.45 16.53 -5.04
N GLN A 65 -3.92 16.06 -6.17
CA GLN A 65 -4.62 16.11 -7.46
C GLN A 65 -5.86 15.21 -7.46
N LEU A 66 -5.80 14.03 -6.82
CA LEU A 66 -6.97 13.17 -6.66
C LEU A 66 -8.06 13.85 -5.81
N HIS A 67 -7.67 14.44 -4.67
CA HIS A 67 -8.60 15.15 -3.79
C HIS A 67 -9.31 16.32 -4.49
N PHE A 68 -8.63 17.04 -5.38
CA PHE A 68 -9.18 18.18 -6.12
C PHE A 68 -9.73 17.82 -7.51
N ASP A 69 -10.11 16.56 -7.72
CA ASP A 69 -10.78 16.07 -8.95
C ASP A 69 -9.98 16.32 -10.25
N VAL A 70 -8.65 16.36 -10.15
CA VAL A 70 -7.75 16.55 -11.31
C VAL A 70 -7.44 15.22 -12.00
N VAL A 71 -7.51 14.10 -11.27
CA VAL A 71 -7.22 12.76 -11.81
C VAL A 71 -8.45 12.23 -12.56
N PRO A 72 -8.38 12.01 -13.89
CA PRO A 72 -9.49 11.47 -14.66
C PRO A 72 -9.50 9.94 -14.55
N LEU A 73 -9.96 9.41 -13.41
CA LEU A 73 -9.94 7.95 -13.14
C LEU A 73 -10.65 7.12 -14.22
N ASP A 74 -11.64 7.69 -14.91
CA ASP A 74 -12.37 7.06 -16.01
C ASP A 74 -11.57 6.92 -17.32
N GLU A 75 -10.42 7.58 -17.43
CA GLU A 75 -9.48 7.44 -18.55
C GLU A 75 -8.39 6.37 -18.34
N TYR A 76 -8.31 5.77 -17.15
CA TYR A 76 -7.31 4.75 -16.82
C TYR A 76 -7.93 3.37 -16.61
N ASP A 77 -7.24 2.32 -17.09
CA ASP A 77 -7.61 0.94 -16.79
C ASP A 77 -7.23 0.53 -15.36
N VAL A 78 -6.16 1.12 -14.82
CA VAL A 78 -5.50 0.70 -13.58
C VAL A 78 -5.04 1.91 -12.78
N LEU A 79 -5.33 1.90 -11.47
CA LEU A 79 -4.68 2.78 -10.50
C LEU A 79 -3.69 1.96 -9.68
N VAL A 80 -2.45 2.46 -9.53
CA VAL A 80 -1.46 1.88 -8.62
C VAL A 80 -1.25 2.81 -7.44
N ILE A 81 -1.31 2.28 -6.22
CA ILE A 81 -0.99 3.02 -5.00
C ILE A 81 0.26 2.39 -4.35
N SER A 82 1.24 3.24 -4.06
CA SER A 82 2.55 2.87 -3.50
C SER A 82 3.08 4.08 -2.71
N VAL A 83 4.04 3.98 -1.79
CA VAL A 83 4.56 2.81 -1.07
C VAL A 83 3.93 2.71 0.32
N HIS A 84 3.64 3.85 0.94
CA HIS A 84 3.09 3.98 2.29
C HIS A 84 2.01 5.07 2.31
N PRO A 85 0.86 4.83 1.65
CA PRO A 85 -0.21 5.83 1.47
C PRO A 85 -1.07 5.96 2.74
N GLU A 86 -0.44 6.26 3.90
CA GLU A 86 -1.09 6.23 5.22
C GLU A 86 -2.23 7.26 5.36
N TYR A 87 -2.09 8.43 4.73
CA TYR A 87 -2.96 9.58 4.97
C TYR A 87 -3.83 9.91 3.76
N TRP A 88 -5.13 9.63 3.85
CA TRP A 88 -6.10 9.86 2.78
C TRP A 88 -7.31 10.64 3.29
N SER A 89 -7.93 11.44 2.44
CA SER A 89 -9.21 12.07 2.77
C SER A 89 -10.37 11.11 2.53
N VAL A 90 -11.46 11.26 3.29
CA VAL A 90 -12.69 10.48 3.08
C VAL A 90 -13.18 10.60 1.63
N LYS A 91 -13.14 11.82 1.06
CA LYS A 91 -13.50 12.06 -0.35
C LYS A 91 -12.73 11.15 -1.32
N MET A 92 -11.42 11.03 -1.14
CA MET A 92 -10.58 10.19 -2.02
C MET A 92 -10.91 8.70 -1.85
N VAL A 93 -11.17 8.26 -0.61
CA VAL A 93 -11.59 6.87 -0.34
C VAL A 93 -12.93 6.58 -1.02
N GLU A 94 -13.92 7.45 -0.87
CA GLU A 94 -15.24 7.32 -1.51
C GLU A 94 -15.14 7.30 -3.04
N GLN A 95 -14.35 8.21 -3.62
CA GLN A 95 -14.13 8.29 -5.07
C GLN A 95 -13.48 7.01 -5.61
N LEU A 96 -12.41 6.54 -4.97
CA LEU A 96 -11.72 5.32 -5.39
C LEU A 96 -12.60 4.09 -5.20
N LYS A 97 -13.31 4.00 -4.08
CA LYS A 97 -14.22 2.89 -3.81
C LYS A 97 -15.33 2.83 -4.83
N LYS A 98 -15.95 3.96 -5.18
CA LYS A 98 -16.95 4.02 -6.25
C LYS A 98 -16.35 3.51 -7.57
N TRP A 99 -15.18 4.00 -7.96
CA TRP A 99 -14.54 3.59 -9.20
C TRP A 99 -14.28 2.07 -9.27
N VAL A 100 -13.76 1.47 -8.18
CA VAL A 100 -13.48 0.03 -8.13
C VAL A 100 -14.75 -0.82 -7.98
N HIS A 101 -15.67 -0.44 -7.08
CA HIS A 101 -16.82 -1.27 -6.73
C HIS A 101 -18.02 -1.08 -7.65
N GLU A 102 -18.16 0.08 -8.29
CA GLU A 102 -19.32 0.41 -9.12
C GLU A 102 -18.96 0.52 -10.61
N ASP A 103 -17.80 1.11 -10.93
CA ASP A 103 -17.45 1.43 -12.33
C ASP A 103 -16.51 0.39 -12.99
N GLY A 104 -16.09 -0.64 -12.24
CA GLY A 104 -15.25 -1.72 -12.76
C GLY A 104 -13.75 -1.40 -12.79
N GLY A 105 -13.31 -0.36 -12.07
CA GLY A 105 -11.91 0.04 -11.96
C GLY A 105 -11.02 -1.04 -11.34
N LYS A 106 -9.75 -1.07 -11.74
CA LYS A 106 -8.76 -2.05 -11.26
C LYS A 106 -7.70 -1.37 -10.41
N LEU A 107 -7.47 -1.88 -9.20
CA LEU A 107 -6.57 -1.30 -8.21
C LEU A 107 -5.41 -2.25 -7.90
N ILE A 108 -4.19 -1.72 -7.98
CA ILE A 108 -2.99 -2.41 -7.50
C ILE A 108 -2.45 -1.64 -6.30
N TYR A 109 -2.45 -2.25 -5.13
CA TYR A 109 -1.89 -1.67 -3.92
C TYR A 109 -0.56 -2.33 -3.57
N LEU A 110 0.53 -1.63 -3.89
CA LEU A 110 1.92 -2.05 -3.70
C LEU A 110 2.52 -1.51 -2.39
N GLY A 111 1.71 -1.26 -1.36
CA GLY A 111 2.16 -0.66 -0.11
C GLY A 111 1.74 -1.42 1.14
N GLY A 112 2.09 -0.85 2.30
CA GLY A 112 1.62 -1.27 3.63
C GLY A 112 1.10 -0.07 4.42
N ASN A 113 0.20 -0.32 5.39
CA ASN A 113 -0.47 0.69 6.20
C ASN A 113 -1.14 1.81 5.38
N GLY A 114 -1.79 1.42 4.30
CA GLY A 114 -2.47 2.32 3.39
C GLY A 114 -3.84 2.72 3.91
N LEU A 115 -4.21 3.97 3.61
CA LEU A 115 -5.51 4.57 3.86
C LEU A 115 -5.93 4.49 5.34
N ASP A 116 -4.95 4.38 6.25
CA ASP A 116 -5.22 4.14 7.66
C ASP A 116 -5.69 5.38 8.40
N CYS A 117 -5.30 6.58 7.96
CA CYS A 117 -5.51 7.82 8.68
C CYS A 117 -6.20 8.89 7.83
N GLU A 118 -7.24 9.53 8.37
CA GLU A 118 -7.90 10.63 7.69
C GLU A 118 -6.97 11.84 7.57
N ALA A 119 -6.92 12.42 6.38
CA ALA A 119 -6.38 13.74 6.12
C ALA A 119 -7.46 14.68 5.57
N GLU A 120 -7.53 15.88 6.13
CA GLU A 120 -8.44 16.94 5.70
C GLU A 120 -7.64 17.99 4.92
N PHE A 121 -7.93 18.14 3.64
CA PHE A 121 -7.36 19.17 2.79
C PHE A 121 -8.19 20.44 2.94
N LEU A 122 -7.54 21.53 3.35
CA LEU A 122 -8.18 22.85 3.47
C LEU A 122 -8.13 23.62 2.15
N ASP A 123 -7.09 23.37 1.36
CA ASP A 123 -6.83 23.83 0.01
C ASP A 123 -5.63 23.04 -0.59
N ASP A 124 -5.11 23.48 -1.72
CA ASP A 124 -4.01 22.85 -2.46
C ASP A 124 -2.65 22.92 -1.75
N HIS A 125 -2.53 23.62 -0.63
CA HIS A 125 -1.28 23.79 0.10
C HIS A 125 -1.40 23.60 1.62
N ARG A 126 -2.58 23.31 2.18
CA ARG A 126 -2.79 23.11 3.62
C ARG A 126 -3.57 21.85 3.93
N ILE A 127 -3.04 21.05 4.86
CA ILE A 127 -3.59 19.74 5.25
C ILE A 127 -3.61 19.55 6.76
N ILE A 128 -4.62 18.88 7.28
CA ILE A 128 -4.72 18.44 8.68
C ILE A 128 -4.66 16.91 8.72
N TYR A 129 -3.74 16.36 9.50
CA TYR A 129 -3.61 14.91 9.69
C TYR A 129 -4.31 14.46 10.98
N GLN A 130 -5.43 13.74 10.85
CA GLN A 130 -6.31 13.32 11.93
C GLN A 130 -5.77 12.06 12.62
N ASN A 131 -4.61 12.15 13.28
CA ASN A 131 -3.99 10.99 13.93
C ASN A 131 -4.88 10.31 14.98
N THR A 132 -5.84 11.05 15.56
CA THR A 132 -6.72 10.68 16.67
C THR A 132 -5.97 9.99 17.85
N LYS A 133 -6.72 9.60 18.88
CA LYS A 133 -6.21 8.74 19.95
C LYS A 133 -6.27 7.29 19.51
N TRP A 134 -5.15 6.71 19.07
CA TRP A 134 -5.11 5.35 18.55
C TRP A 134 -4.15 4.45 19.35
N SER A 135 -4.60 3.25 19.68
CA SER A 135 -3.73 2.20 20.24
C SER A 135 -3.32 1.23 19.14
N HIS A 136 -2.03 1.09 18.87
CA HIS A 136 -1.57 0.12 17.87
C HIS A 136 -1.53 -1.31 18.43
N THR A 137 -1.34 -1.47 19.74
CA THR A 137 -1.17 -2.78 20.40
C THR A 137 -2.42 -3.28 21.14
N GLY A 138 -3.43 -2.42 21.28
CA GLY A 138 -4.67 -2.75 21.98
C GLY A 138 -5.88 -2.56 21.08
N GLN A 139 -7.02 -3.14 21.48
CA GLN A 139 -8.27 -2.97 20.75
C GLN A 139 -8.74 -1.53 20.82
N ASN A 140 -9.28 -1.04 19.70
CA ASN A 140 -9.93 0.25 19.60
C ASN A 140 -11.42 0.02 19.36
N TYR A 141 -12.25 0.89 19.94
CA TYR A 141 -13.70 0.80 19.85
C TYR A 141 -14.26 2.19 19.53
N ALA A 142 -15.38 2.21 18.80
CA ALA A 142 -16.22 3.38 18.65
C ALA A 142 -17.03 3.62 19.94
N GLU A 143 -17.67 4.80 20.07
CA GLU A 143 -18.55 5.09 21.22
C GLU A 143 -19.74 4.12 21.33
N SER A 144 -20.17 3.56 20.20
CA SER A 144 -21.20 2.50 20.12
C SER A 144 -20.74 1.16 20.70
N GLY A 145 -19.45 0.97 20.94
CA GLY A 145 -18.86 -0.30 21.35
C GLY A 145 -18.41 -1.20 20.20
N GLU A 146 -18.60 -0.79 18.94
CA GLU A 146 -18.13 -1.54 17.77
C GLU A 146 -16.60 -1.49 17.67
N PRO A 147 -15.93 -2.61 17.37
CA PRO A 147 -14.48 -2.64 17.18
C PRO A 147 -14.06 -1.80 15.96
N GLN A 148 -12.88 -1.21 16.04
CA GLN A 148 -12.30 -0.35 15.00
C GLN A 148 -10.89 -0.82 14.70
N GLU A 149 -10.56 -1.03 13.43
CA GLU A 149 -9.25 -1.58 13.01
C GLU A 149 -8.28 -0.56 12.42
N SER A 150 -8.73 0.66 12.13
CA SER A 150 -7.88 1.78 11.71
C SER A 150 -8.40 3.14 12.17
N ARG A 151 -7.58 4.18 12.05
CA ARG A 151 -8.00 5.57 12.32
C ARG A 151 -9.06 6.03 11.30
N MET A 152 -8.98 5.56 10.07
CA MET A 152 -9.95 5.80 8.99
C MET A 152 -11.27 5.11 9.28
N HIS A 153 -11.25 3.87 9.79
CA HIS A 153 -12.47 3.17 10.19
C HIS A 153 -13.26 3.96 11.23
N ARG A 154 -12.57 4.57 12.20
CA ARG A 154 -13.21 5.44 13.19
C ARG A 154 -13.93 6.64 12.56
N ARG A 155 -13.47 7.12 11.41
CA ARG A 155 -13.97 8.33 10.75
C ARG A 155 -14.99 8.03 9.66
N HIS A 156 -14.86 6.91 8.97
CA HIS A 156 -15.67 6.55 7.82
C HIS A 156 -15.97 5.05 7.78
N GLU A 157 -15.02 4.23 7.31
CA GLU A 157 -15.14 2.78 7.21
C GLU A 157 -13.76 2.12 7.16
N SER A 158 -13.69 0.79 7.35
CA SER A 158 -12.42 0.08 7.20
C SER A 158 -11.93 0.10 5.76
N GLN A 159 -10.66 0.46 5.58
CA GLN A 159 -9.97 0.34 4.30
C GLN A 159 -9.86 -1.12 3.81
N ALA A 160 -10.01 -2.12 4.68
CA ALA A 160 -10.01 -3.52 4.26
C ALA A 160 -11.14 -3.82 3.25
N GLY A 161 -12.24 -3.07 3.30
CA GLY A 161 -13.33 -3.19 2.32
C GLY A 161 -12.96 -2.73 0.90
N LEU A 162 -11.87 -1.99 0.73
CA LEU A 162 -11.36 -1.47 -0.55
C LEU A 162 -9.98 -2.04 -0.92
N LEU A 163 -9.07 -2.14 0.04
CA LEU A 163 -7.72 -2.68 -0.18
C LEU A 163 -7.69 -4.20 -0.04
N GLY A 164 -8.76 -4.83 0.47
CA GLY A 164 -8.83 -6.25 0.81
C GLY A 164 -8.12 -6.62 2.13
N GLN A 165 -7.48 -5.65 2.79
CA GLN A 165 -6.65 -5.85 3.97
C GLN A 165 -6.41 -4.54 4.74
N VAL A 166 -5.95 -4.68 5.98
CA VAL A 166 -5.69 -3.58 6.92
C VAL A 166 -4.40 -3.80 7.68
N PHE A 167 -3.72 -2.72 8.06
CA PHE A 167 -2.55 -2.78 8.91
C PHE A 167 -2.84 -3.46 10.24
N THR A 168 -1.94 -4.32 10.69
CA THR A 168 -1.95 -4.81 12.07
C THR A 168 -0.57 -4.73 12.70
N TRP A 169 -0.54 -4.58 14.03
CA TRP A 169 0.72 -4.46 14.76
C TRP A 169 1.64 -5.70 14.73
N PRO A 170 1.13 -6.94 14.78
CA PRO A 170 1.98 -8.12 14.58
C PRO A 170 2.81 -8.02 13.30
N GLY A 171 4.13 -8.12 13.42
CA GLY A 171 5.09 -8.01 12.32
C GLY A 171 5.54 -6.58 11.99
N ALA A 172 4.98 -5.54 12.62
CA ALA A 172 5.49 -4.18 12.50
C ALA A 172 6.97 -4.12 12.88
N MET A 173 7.75 -3.36 12.11
CA MET A 173 9.21 -3.23 12.26
C MET A 173 10.01 -4.53 12.06
N THR A 174 9.44 -5.52 11.36
CA THR A 174 10.16 -6.73 10.91
C THR A 174 10.14 -6.83 9.38
N ALA A 175 10.95 -7.72 8.81
CA ALA A 175 10.86 -8.09 7.39
C ALA A 175 11.19 -9.56 7.17
N ALA A 176 10.55 -10.18 6.17
CA ALA A 176 10.76 -11.56 5.76
C ALA A 176 10.40 -11.74 4.27
N PRO A 177 10.79 -12.87 3.64
CA PRO A 177 10.23 -13.28 2.36
C PRO A 177 8.76 -13.66 2.49
N TYR A 178 8.06 -13.73 1.35
CA TYR A 178 6.74 -14.33 1.25
C TYR A 178 6.85 -15.82 0.93
N GLU A 179 5.94 -16.61 1.49
CA GLU A 179 5.67 -18.00 1.11
C GLU A 179 4.41 -18.07 0.22
N VAL A 180 4.49 -18.78 -0.90
CA VAL A 180 3.37 -18.93 -1.85
C VAL A 180 2.28 -19.85 -1.30
N ILE A 181 1.05 -19.34 -1.26
CA ILE A 181 -0.14 -20.07 -0.81
C ILE A 181 -0.99 -20.57 -1.99
N ASN A 182 -1.20 -19.79 -3.04
CA ASN A 182 -2.01 -20.18 -4.20
C ASN A 182 -1.23 -20.08 -5.52
N PRO A 183 -0.35 -21.05 -5.85
CA PRO A 183 0.50 -20.96 -7.04
C PRO A 183 -0.27 -21.08 -8.36
N SER A 184 -1.53 -21.55 -8.33
CA SER A 184 -2.38 -21.62 -9.53
C SER A 184 -2.94 -20.27 -9.96
N HIS A 185 -2.84 -19.24 -9.13
CA HIS A 185 -3.28 -17.90 -9.50
C HIS A 185 -2.37 -17.34 -10.60
N TRP A 186 -2.97 -16.68 -11.59
CA TRP A 186 -2.30 -16.20 -12.79
C TRP A 186 -1.18 -15.18 -12.51
N CYS A 187 -1.19 -14.52 -11.35
CA CYS A 187 -0.13 -13.57 -10.99
C CYS A 187 1.25 -14.27 -10.85
N PHE A 188 1.28 -15.58 -10.60
CA PHE A 188 2.49 -16.38 -10.51
C PHE A 188 2.93 -16.99 -11.85
N SER A 189 2.25 -16.69 -12.97
CA SER A 189 2.67 -17.19 -14.28
C SER A 189 4.12 -16.81 -14.60
N ASP A 190 4.88 -17.76 -15.16
CA ASP A 190 6.30 -17.61 -15.52
C ASP A 190 7.25 -17.24 -14.37
N THR A 191 6.84 -17.41 -13.10
CA THR A 191 7.73 -17.28 -11.93
C THR A 191 8.46 -18.60 -11.61
N GLY A 192 7.86 -19.73 -12.00
CA GLY A 192 8.33 -21.06 -11.60
C GLY A 192 8.03 -21.43 -10.14
N LEU A 193 7.34 -20.56 -9.38
CA LEU A 193 7.02 -20.77 -7.98
C LEU A 193 5.91 -21.81 -7.79
N GLY A 194 6.14 -22.74 -6.87
CA GLY A 194 5.18 -23.68 -6.34
C GLY A 194 4.66 -23.28 -4.95
N ARG A 195 3.70 -24.05 -4.43
CA ARG A 195 3.18 -23.87 -3.06
C ARG A 195 4.31 -24.11 -2.06
N GLY A 196 4.49 -23.18 -1.13
CA GLY A 196 5.55 -23.24 -0.11
C GLY A 196 6.90 -22.66 -0.55
N ASP A 197 7.05 -22.31 -1.83
CA ASP A 197 8.27 -21.64 -2.29
C ASP A 197 8.31 -20.20 -1.78
N LEU A 198 9.54 -19.70 -1.59
CA LEU A 198 9.80 -18.36 -1.10
C LEU A 198 10.14 -17.40 -2.24
N PHE A 199 9.69 -16.16 -2.10
CA PHE A 199 10.08 -15.05 -2.97
C PHE A 199 10.15 -13.73 -2.20
N GLY A 200 10.74 -12.70 -2.81
CA GLY A 200 11.01 -11.45 -2.11
C GLY A 200 12.11 -11.62 -1.07
N THR A 201 13.16 -12.40 -1.38
CA THR A 201 14.29 -12.62 -0.48
C THR A 201 15.29 -11.47 -0.54
N GLU A 202 15.36 -10.78 -1.68
CA GLU A 202 16.23 -9.62 -1.88
C GLU A 202 15.48 -8.33 -1.60
N SER A 203 16.10 -7.39 -0.88
CA SER A 203 15.52 -6.08 -0.60
C SER A 203 16.59 -5.02 -0.39
N LEU A 204 16.34 -3.82 -0.90
CA LEU A 204 17.18 -2.64 -0.70
C LEU A 204 16.90 -1.93 0.64
N HIS A 205 15.89 -2.36 1.40
CA HIS A 205 15.43 -1.70 2.62
C HIS A 205 16.40 -1.93 3.80
N GLN A 206 17.15 -0.90 4.21
CA GLN A 206 18.13 -1.05 5.30
C GLN A 206 17.56 -0.81 6.69
N ARG A 207 16.33 -0.27 6.81
CA ARG A 207 15.71 -0.03 8.12
C ARG A 207 15.15 -1.32 8.72
N VAL A 208 14.53 -2.17 7.91
CA VAL A 208 14.07 -3.51 8.29
C VAL A 208 14.51 -4.51 7.21
N PRO A 209 15.77 -4.96 7.24
CA PRO A 209 16.24 -5.94 6.27
C PRO A 209 15.56 -7.30 6.51
N GLY A 210 15.40 -8.10 5.46
CA GLY A 210 14.91 -9.48 5.58
C GLY A 210 13.99 -9.96 4.46
N GLY A 211 13.45 -9.05 3.64
CA GLY A 211 12.68 -9.41 2.44
C GLY A 211 11.54 -8.44 2.13
N ALA A 212 10.71 -8.83 1.17
CA ALA A 212 9.66 -7.99 0.60
C ALA A 212 8.41 -7.84 1.49
N SER A 213 8.21 -8.68 2.52
CA SER A 213 7.11 -8.55 3.49
C SER A 213 7.61 -7.87 4.76
N GLY A 214 7.33 -6.57 4.97
CA GLY A 214 7.84 -5.90 6.15
C GLY A 214 7.62 -4.40 6.28
N HIS A 215 8.27 -3.87 7.32
CA HIS A 215 8.17 -2.52 7.89
C HIS A 215 6.81 -2.28 8.54
N GLU A 216 5.73 -2.26 7.76
CA GLU A 216 4.35 -2.30 8.24
C GLU A 216 3.58 -3.24 7.31
N THR A 217 2.80 -4.15 7.89
CA THR A 217 2.23 -5.28 7.17
C THR A 217 0.71 -5.36 7.31
N ASP A 218 0.03 -5.45 6.17
CA ASP A 218 -1.42 -5.51 6.10
C ASP A 218 -1.89 -6.96 5.95
N LYS A 219 -3.05 -7.25 6.55
CA LYS A 219 -3.61 -8.60 6.64
C LYS A 219 -5.12 -8.55 6.37
N ILE A 220 -5.65 -9.65 5.85
CA ILE A 220 -7.09 -9.86 5.69
C ILE A 220 -7.76 -9.72 7.06
N SER A 221 -8.89 -9.01 7.14
CA SER A 221 -9.71 -8.85 8.34
C SER A 221 -11.15 -9.31 8.11
N GLU A 222 -12.00 -9.15 9.13
CA GLU A 222 -13.44 -9.42 9.01
C GLU A 222 -14.17 -8.44 8.07
N TYR A 223 -13.54 -7.31 7.74
CA TYR A 223 -14.08 -6.29 6.84
C TYR A 223 -13.59 -6.44 5.40
N SER A 224 -12.65 -7.36 5.14
CA SER A 224 -12.24 -7.72 3.79
C SER A 224 -13.42 -8.34 3.01
N PRO A 225 -13.51 -8.13 1.67
CA PRO A 225 -14.52 -8.80 0.84
C PRO A 225 -14.49 -10.32 1.02
N ALA A 226 -15.66 -10.95 1.11
CA ALA A 226 -15.78 -12.37 1.44
C ALA A 226 -15.11 -13.31 0.42
N ASN A 227 -14.92 -12.84 -0.81
CA ASN A 227 -14.22 -13.55 -1.89
C ASN A 227 -12.72 -13.21 -1.99
N THR A 228 -12.14 -12.60 -0.97
CA THR A 228 -10.69 -12.31 -0.94
C THR A 228 -9.87 -13.59 -0.91
N GLU A 229 -9.04 -13.78 -1.94
CA GLU A 229 -8.12 -14.90 -2.07
C GLU A 229 -6.76 -14.56 -1.45
N LEU A 230 -6.24 -15.42 -0.56
CA LEU A 230 -4.87 -15.33 -0.07
C LEU A 230 -3.91 -16.04 -1.04
N LEU A 231 -3.02 -15.27 -1.65
CA LEU A 231 -2.10 -15.74 -2.70
C LEU A 231 -0.72 -16.08 -2.14
N ALA A 232 -0.20 -15.26 -1.24
CA ALA A 232 1.05 -15.49 -0.53
C ALA A 232 1.02 -14.83 0.86
N LYS A 233 1.89 -15.28 1.76
CA LYS A 233 1.98 -14.76 3.13
C LYS A 233 3.42 -14.56 3.57
N GLY A 234 3.72 -13.41 4.15
CA GLY A 234 5.03 -13.12 4.75
C GLY A 234 5.37 -14.04 5.91
N LEU A 235 6.64 -14.40 6.05
CA LEU A 235 7.14 -15.25 7.15
C LEU A 235 7.62 -14.44 8.38
N ASN A 236 7.04 -13.26 8.59
CA ASN A 236 7.38 -12.41 9.72
C ASN A 236 7.00 -13.09 11.05
N PRO A 237 7.71 -12.78 12.16
CA PRO A 237 7.39 -13.32 13.49
C PRO A 237 5.94 -13.09 13.92
N ASP A 238 5.45 -13.91 14.85
CA ASP A 238 4.13 -13.79 15.49
C ASP A 238 2.94 -13.79 14.50
N ASP A 239 3.10 -14.51 13.38
CA ASP A 239 2.13 -14.52 12.28
C ASP A 239 1.90 -13.12 11.67
N GLY A 240 2.90 -12.25 11.81
CA GLY A 240 2.86 -10.83 11.46
C GLY A 240 3.10 -10.52 9.98
N GLY A 241 3.10 -11.53 9.11
CA GLY A 241 3.40 -11.36 7.69
C GLY A 241 2.37 -10.55 6.94
N ALA A 242 2.81 -9.82 5.91
CA ALA A 242 1.90 -9.22 4.96
C ALA A 242 1.17 -10.29 4.15
N HIS A 243 -0.06 -10.03 3.76
CA HIS A 243 -0.81 -10.88 2.84
C HIS A 243 -0.71 -10.33 1.41
N VAL A 244 -0.38 -11.19 0.45
CA VAL A 244 -0.64 -10.89 -0.97
C VAL A 244 -2.01 -11.45 -1.28
N ILE A 245 -2.92 -10.59 -1.73
CA ILE A 245 -4.33 -10.94 -1.94
C ILE A 245 -4.83 -10.53 -3.32
N TYR A 246 -5.95 -11.11 -3.69
CA TYR A 246 -6.74 -10.70 -4.84
C TYR A 246 -8.23 -10.87 -4.57
N TYR A 247 -9.05 -9.94 -5.07
CA TYR A 247 -10.50 -10.12 -5.13
C TYR A 247 -11.09 -9.39 -6.34
N GLN A 248 -12.32 -9.76 -6.69
CA GLN A 248 -13.11 -9.10 -7.74
C GLN A 248 -14.43 -8.58 -7.18
N THR A 249 -14.91 -7.46 -7.73
CA THR A 249 -16.22 -6.88 -7.41
C THR A 249 -17.28 -7.39 -8.39
N GLU A 250 -18.56 -7.23 -8.04
CA GLU A 250 -19.66 -7.64 -8.93
C GLU A 250 -19.71 -6.81 -10.23
N SER A 251 -19.18 -5.59 -10.22
CA SER A 251 -19.07 -4.71 -11.40
C SER A 251 -17.92 -5.10 -12.34
N GLY A 252 -17.10 -6.08 -11.95
CA GLY A 252 -15.92 -6.49 -12.71
C GLY A 252 -14.64 -5.76 -12.34
N GLY A 253 -14.67 -4.90 -11.32
CA GLY A 253 -13.46 -4.31 -10.74
C GLY A 253 -12.60 -5.37 -10.09
N GLU A 254 -11.29 -5.13 -10.05
CA GLU A 254 -10.31 -6.09 -9.55
C GLU A 254 -9.34 -5.40 -8.60
N VAL A 255 -8.98 -6.05 -7.50
CA VAL A 255 -8.01 -5.51 -6.54
C VAL A 255 -6.91 -6.53 -6.30
N PHE A 256 -5.66 -6.12 -6.44
CA PHE A 256 -4.47 -6.88 -6.05
C PHE A 256 -3.68 -6.07 -5.03
N SER A 257 -3.41 -6.65 -3.87
CA SER A 257 -2.72 -5.95 -2.78
C SER A 257 -1.59 -6.79 -2.21
N VAL A 258 -0.46 -6.17 -1.88
CA VAL A 258 0.74 -6.87 -1.35
C VAL A 258 0.95 -6.68 0.14
N GLY A 259 0.41 -5.60 0.69
CA GLY A 259 0.33 -5.33 2.13
C GLY A 259 1.67 -5.10 2.81
N SER A 260 2.65 -4.57 2.09
CA SER A 260 4.00 -4.36 2.60
C SER A 260 4.64 -3.12 2.02
N ILE A 261 5.18 -2.28 2.89
CA ILE A 261 6.04 -1.16 2.50
C ILE A 261 7.33 -1.66 1.83
N CYS A 262 7.83 -2.84 2.21
CA CYS A 262 9.08 -3.37 1.67
C CYS A 262 9.00 -3.84 0.21
N TRP A 263 7.79 -3.96 -0.38
CA TRP A 263 7.62 -4.49 -1.73
C TRP A 263 8.44 -3.72 -2.78
N ASN A 264 8.34 -2.39 -2.79
CA ASN A 264 9.01 -1.53 -3.77
C ASN A 264 10.53 -1.49 -3.58
N ALA A 265 11.02 -1.72 -2.36
CA ALA A 265 12.45 -1.87 -2.12
C ALA A 265 13.01 -3.19 -2.68
N SER A 266 12.15 -4.16 -3.01
CA SER A 266 12.51 -5.44 -3.59
C SER A 266 12.29 -5.51 -5.10
N ILE A 267 11.44 -4.66 -5.68
CA ILE A 267 10.97 -4.80 -7.07
C ILE A 267 12.07 -4.75 -8.13
N VAL A 268 13.16 -3.99 -7.89
CA VAL A 268 14.27 -3.87 -8.84
C VAL A 268 15.33 -4.95 -8.70
N VAL A 269 15.35 -5.69 -7.57
CA VAL A 269 16.41 -6.65 -7.19
C VAL A 269 15.91 -8.09 -7.03
N ASP A 270 14.61 -8.32 -6.83
CA ASP A 270 14.02 -9.65 -6.74
C ASP A 270 13.21 -9.96 -8.01
N GLU A 271 13.61 -11.01 -8.74
CA GLU A 271 13.02 -11.38 -10.03
C GLU A 271 11.55 -11.77 -9.90
N ASN A 272 11.16 -12.40 -8.79
CA ASN A 272 9.80 -12.88 -8.59
C ASN A 272 8.86 -11.75 -8.18
N VAL A 273 9.30 -10.84 -7.30
CA VAL A 273 8.55 -9.60 -6.99
C VAL A 273 8.32 -8.81 -8.29
N SER A 274 9.37 -8.61 -9.09
CA SER A 274 9.29 -7.98 -10.42
C SER A 274 8.28 -8.70 -11.34
N ARG A 275 8.41 -10.02 -11.52
CA ARG A 275 7.56 -10.81 -12.41
C ARG A 275 6.09 -10.77 -11.99
N ILE A 276 5.80 -10.92 -10.70
CA ILE A 276 4.44 -10.88 -10.16
C ILE A 276 3.81 -9.52 -10.42
N THR A 277 4.51 -8.41 -10.10
CA THR A 277 3.99 -7.06 -10.37
C THR A 277 3.74 -6.83 -11.87
N ALA A 278 4.65 -7.28 -12.74
CA ALA A 278 4.47 -7.20 -14.19
C ALA A 278 3.27 -8.00 -14.69
N ASN A 279 3.01 -9.19 -14.13
CA ASN A 279 1.86 -10.00 -14.52
C ASN A 279 0.53 -9.32 -14.15
N VAL A 280 0.45 -8.69 -12.98
CA VAL A 280 -0.74 -7.96 -12.53
C VAL A 280 -0.98 -6.74 -13.41
N LEU A 281 0.03 -5.90 -13.64
CA LEU A 281 -0.08 -4.74 -14.53
C LEU A 281 -0.53 -5.16 -15.93
N LYS A 282 0.14 -6.15 -16.54
CA LYS A 282 -0.22 -6.63 -17.87
C LYS A 282 -1.64 -7.16 -17.96
N ARG A 283 -2.15 -7.80 -16.91
CA ARG A 283 -3.53 -8.29 -16.91
C ARG A 283 -4.52 -7.15 -16.75
N PHE A 284 -4.24 -6.21 -15.85
CA PHE A 284 -5.18 -5.15 -15.55
C PHE A 284 -5.26 -4.10 -16.66
N SER A 285 -4.18 -3.89 -17.41
CA SER A 285 -4.12 -2.96 -18.57
C SER A 285 -4.61 -3.55 -19.90
N ILE A 286 -5.46 -4.59 -19.89
CA ILE A 286 -6.11 -5.19 -21.07
C ILE A 286 -7.62 -4.94 -21.04
#